data_AF-A0A1Q4WH28-F1
#
_entry.id   AF-A0A1Q4WH28-F1
#
_cell.length_a   1.000
_cell.length_b   1.000
_cell.length_c   1.000
_cell.angle_alpha   90.00
_cell.angle_beta   90.00
_cell.angle_gamma   90.00
#
_symmetry.space_group_name_H-M   'P 1'
#
loop_
_entity.id
_entity.type
_entity.pdbx_description
1 polymer ?
#
loop_
_entity_poly.entity_id
_entity_poly.type
_entity_poly.pdbx_seq_one_letter_code
_entity_poly.pdbx_strand_id
1 'polypeptide(L)'
;MGVITGQIETRFDMSFAELQEAVTAAPQANREATEIVHWHGMLAESQHILERAEDQLVAELESQPDELDDQAMERAHRVNAAVTARDGRAMVVRWLLDPAAVGKQGLAAERLARLSRGARQGPAVQTSAPARTAPAPGPGAARGVRR
;
A
#
# COMPACT_ATOMS: atom_id res chain seq x y z
N MET A 1 -14.48 3.77 -15.50
CA MET A 1 -13.51 4.72 -14.88
C MET A 1 -14.16 5.93 -14.21
N GLY A 2 -15.16 6.58 -14.81
CA GLY A 2 -15.70 7.88 -14.35
C GLY A 2 -16.13 7.98 -12.89
N VAL A 3 -16.75 6.95 -12.30
CA VAL A 3 -17.17 6.97 -10.88
C VAL A 3 -15.96 7.11 -9.94
N ILE A 4 -14.88 6.39 -10.19
CA ILE A 4 -13.67 6.44 -9.35
C ILE A 4 -12.97 7.79 -9.55
N THR A 5 -12.84 8.26 -10.78
CA THR A 5 -12.28 9.59 -11.06
C THR A 5 -13.08 10.68 -10.34
N GLY A 6 -14.41 10.67 -10.43
CA GLY A 6 -15.24 11.66 -9.75
C GLY A 6 -15.15 11.61 -8.22
N GLN A 7 -14.93 10.43 -7.62
CA GLN A 7 -14.65 10.32 -6.18
C GLN A 7 -13.31 10.93 -5.79
N ILE A 8 -12.28 10.79 -6.63
CA ILE A 8 -10.98 11.44 -6.42
C ILE A 8 -11.15 12.95 -6.48
N GLU A 9 -11.83 13.45 -7.52
CA GLU A 9 -12.07 14.88 -7.72
C GLU A 9 -12.86 15.49 -6.55
N THR A 10 -13.91 14.80 -6.10
CA THR A 10 -14.69 15.21 -4.92
C THR A 10 -13.83 15.25 -3.65
N ARG A 11 -12.88 14.33 -3.48
CA ARG A 11 -12.00 14.28 -2.31
C ARG A 11 -10.99 15.42 -2.27
N PHE A 12 -10.46 15.81 -3.43
CA PHE A 12 -9.40 16.82 -3.54
C PHE A 12 -9.91 18.20 -3.93
N ASP A 13 -11.21 18.33 -4.23
CA ASP A 13 -11.88 19.58 -4.64
C ASP A 13 -11.21 20.24 -5.87
N MET A 14 -10.76 19.41 -6.81
CA MET A 14 -10.14 19.82 -8.07
C MET A 14 -10.29 18.71 -9.11
N SER A 15 -10.09 19.04 -10.39
CA SER A 15 -10.10 18.03 -11.45
C SER A 15 -8.94 17.04 -11.29
N PHE A 16 -9.11 15.84 -11.85
CA PHE A 16 -8.05 14.84 -11.79
C PHE A 16 -6.78 15.29 -12.53
N ALA A 17 -6.93 16.07 -13.60
CA ALA A 17 -5.80 16.63 -14.34
C ALA A 17 -5.00 17.62 -13.49
N GLU A 18 -5.67 18.55 -12.79
CA GLU A 18 -5.01 19.48 -11.86
C GLU A 18 -4.32 18.75 -10.72
N LEU A 19 -4.93 17.69 -10.20
CA LEU A 19 -4.33 16.84 -9.17
C LEU A 19 -3.06 16.14 -9.68
N GLN A 20 -3.08 15.61 -10.91
CA GLN A 20 -1.91 15.01 -11.54
C GLN A 20 -0.78 16.03 -11.68
N GLU A 21 -1.06 17.23 -12.18
CA GLU A 21 -0.08 18.30 -12.31
C GLU A 21 0.53 18.70 -10.96
N ALA A 22 -0.31 18.86 -9.93
CA ALA A 22 0.14 19.19 -8.58
C ALA A 22 1.04 18.10 -7.98
N VAL A 23 0.67 16.82 -8.16
CA VAL A 23 1.48 15.67 -7.72
C VAL A 23 2.80 15.59 -8.48
N THR A 24 2.80 15.85 -9.79
CA THR A 24 4.03 15.87 -10.60
C THR A 24 4.96 17.00 -10.18
N ALA A 25 4.41 18.19 -9.90
CA ALA A 25 5.19 19.34 -9.48
C ALA A 25 5.78 19.18 -8.06
N ALA A 26 5.02 18.58 -7.14
CA ALA A 26 5.42 18.46 -5.74
C ALA A 26 4.97 17.13 -5.11
N PRO A 27 5.58 15.98 -5.49
CA PRO A 27 5.12 14.65 -5.08
C PRO A 27 5.21 14.39 -3.57
N GLN A 28 6.02 15.16 -2.85
CA GLN A 28 6.20 15.06 -1.41
C GLN A 28 5.24 15.95 -0.60
N ALA A 29 4.53 16.88 -1.26
CA ALA A 29 3.60 17.79 -0.58
C ALA A 29 2.37 17.05 -0.04
N ASN A 30 1.90 16.04 -0.76
CA ASN A 30 0.81 15.17 -0.32
C ASN A 30 1.05 13.73 -0.78
N ARG A 31 1.58 12.90 0.13
CA ARG A 31 1.85 11.49 -0.16
C ARG A 31 0.60 10.69 -0.50
N GLU A 32 -0.54 11.00 0.12
CA GLU A 32 -1.81 10.29 -0.15
C GLU A 32 -2.30 10.59 -1.58
N ALA A 33 -2.26 11.86 -2.00
CA ALA A 33 -2.56 12.25 -3.37
C ALA A 33 -1.64 11.54 -4.37
N THR A 34 -0.34 11.49 -4.10
CA THR A 34 0.64 10.79 -4.93
C THR A 34 0.34 9.30 -5.04
N GLU A 35 0.01 8.63 -3.92
CA GLU A 35 -0.39 7.21 -3.93
C GLU A 35 -1.68 7.01 -4.74
N ILE A 36 -2.70 7.86 -4.56
CA ILE A 36 -3.98 7.77 -5.29
C ILE A 36 -3.77 7.96 -6.80
N VAL A 37 -3.03 8.97 -7.23
CA VAL A 37 -2.75 9.24 -8.65
C VAL A 37 -2.02 8.07 -9.29
N HIS A 38 -1.03 7.50 -8.60
CA HIS A 38 -0.31 6.32 -9.09
C HIS A 38 -1.25 5.12 -9.30
N TRP A 39 -2.06 4.77 -8.29
CA TRP A 39 -2.97 3.63 -8.39
C TRP A 39 -4.11 3.85 -9.37
N HIS A 40 -4.59 5.08 -9.54
CA HIS A 40 -5.54 5.43 -10.59
C HIS A 40 -4.92 5.23 -11.99
N GLY A 41 -3.67 5.65 -12.18
CA GLY A 41 -2.93 5.40 -13.42
C GLY A 41 -2.82 3.90 -13.74
N MET A 42 -2.45 3.07 -12.75
CA MET A 42 -2.41 1.62 -12.92
C MET A 42 -3.79 1.00 -13.23
N LEU A 43 -4.86 1.55 -12.65
CA LEU A 43 -6.22 1.13 -12.94
C LEU A 43 -6.62 1.49 -14.39
N ALA A 44 -6.27 2.69 -14.85
CA ALA A 44 -6.52 3.12 -16.22
C ALA A 44 -5.78 2.23 -17.23
N GLU A 45 -4.53 1.89 -16.96
CA GLU A 45 -3.76 0.96 -17.79
C GLU A 45 -4.37 -0.45 -17.79
N SER A 46 -4.80 -0.95 -16.64
CA SER A 46 -5.48 -2.25 -16.55
C SER A 46 -6.81 -2.27 -17.31
N GLN A 47 -7.54 -1.16 -17.30
CA GLN A 47 -8.76 -1.00 -18.08
C GLN A 47 -8.48 -1.07 -19.59
N HIS A 48 -7.43 -0.39 -20.07
CA HIS A 48 -7.05 -0.45 -21.47
C HIS A 48 -6.60 -1.86 -21.91
N ILE A 49 -5.85 -2.56 -21.05
CA ILE A 49 -5.44 -3.95 -21.30
C ILE A 49 -6.65 -4.87 -21.40
N LEU A 50 -7.64 -4.69 -20.53
CA LEU A 50 -8.89 -5.45 -20.56
C LEU A 50 -9.65 -5.22 -21.87
N GLU A 51 -9.87 -3.97 -22.26
CA GLU A 51 -10.54 -3.61 -23.52
C GLU A 51 -9.85 -4.28 -24.72
N ARG A 52 -8.52 -4.20 -24.78
CA ARG A 52 -7.74 -4.85 -25.86
C ARG A 52 -7.87 -6.38 -25.84
N ALA A 53 -7.93 -6.99 -24.66
CA ALA A 53 -8.08 -8.44 -24.53
C ALA A 53 -9.49 -8.90 -24.96
N GLU A 54 -10.52 -8.12 -24.62
CA GLU A 54 -11.90 -8.33 -25.04
C GLU A 54 -12.04 -8.21 -26.56
N ASP A 55 -11.51 -7.15 -27.16
CA ASP A 55 -11.51 -6.95 -28.62
C ASP A 55 -10.86 -8.13 -29.35
N GLN A 56 -9.73 -8.63 -28.82
CA GLN A 56 -9.05 -9.79 -29.39
C GLN A 56 -9.86 -11.08 -29.28
N LEU A 57 -10.59 -11.27 -28.17
CA LEU A 57 -11.44 -12.44 -28.00
C LEU A 57 -12.64 -12.37 -28.96
N VAL A 58 -13.29 -11.21 -29.07
CA VAL A 58 -14.40 -11.00 -30.01
C VAL A 58 -13.95 -11.26 -31.44
N ALA A 59 -12.81 -10.70 -31.85
CA ALA A 59 -12.28 -10.91 -33.21
C ALA A 59 -11.99 -12.39 -33.52
N GLU A 60 -11.53 -13.17 -32.53
CA GLU A 60 -11.31 -14.61 -32.70
C GLU A 60 -12.64 -15.35 -32.87
N LEU A 61 -13.61 -15.09 -32.00
CA LEU A 61 -14.93 -15.74 -32.04
C LEU A 61 -15.73 -15.39 -33.31
N GLU A 62 -15.58 -14.17 -33.83
CA GLU A 62 -16.18 -13.77 -35.10
C GLU A 62 -15.54 -14.48 -36.30
N SER A 63 -14.25 -14.81 -36.20
CA SER A 63 -13.52 -15.51 -37.27
C SER A 63 -13.82 -17.02 -37.32
N GLN A 64 -14.17 -17.62 -36.18
CA GLN A 64 -14.42 -19.06 -36.03
C GLN A 64 -15.64 -19.32 -35.13
N PRO A 65 -16.86 -19.13 -35.64
CA PRO A 65 -18.08 -19.16 -34.81
C PRO A 65 -18.53 -20.56 -34.35
N ASP A 66 -18.08 -21.63 -35.02
CA ASP A 66 -18.58 -23.00 -34.80
C ASP A 66 -17.69 -23.87 -33.88
N GLU A 67 -16.48 -23.43 -33.54
CA GLU A 67 -15.57 -24.20 -32.68
C GLU A 67 -14.83 -23.28 -31.69
N LEU A 68 -14.97 -23.58 -30.39
CA LEU A 68 -14.13 -23.00 -29.34
C LEU A 68 -12.83 -23.80 -29.29
N ASP A 69 -11.85 -23.36 -30.07
CA ASP A 69 -10.53 -23.95 -30.09
C ASP A 69 -9.67 -23.53 -28.88
N ASP A 70 -8.50 -24.16 -28.75
CA ASP A 70 -7.56 -23.86 -27.67
C ASP A 70 -7.09 -22.38 -27.69
N GLN A 71 -7.08 -21.74 -28.86
CA GLN A 71 -6.69 -20.34 -29.02
C GLN A 71 -7.76 -19.38 -28.49
N ALA A 72 -9.03 -19.63 -28.76
CA ALA A 72 -10.16 -18.91 -28.18
C ALA A 72 -10.19 -19.07 -26.66
N MET A 73 -9.92 -20.28 -26.16
CA MET A 73 -9.81 -20.55 -24.73
C MET A 73 -8.63 -19.79 -24.08
N GLU A 74 -7.46 -19.74 -24.72
CA GLU A 74 -6.33 -18.94 -24.24
C GLU A 74 -6.69 -17.44 -24.15
N ARG A 75 -7.39 -16.90 -25.15
CA ARG A 75 -7.86 -15.51 -25.13
C ARG A 75 -8.84 -15.25 -24.00
N ALA A 76 -9.78 -16.16 -23.76
CA ALA A 76 -10.71 -16.06 -22.63
C ALA A 76 -9.96 -16.05 -21.28
N HIS A 77 -8.91 -16.86 -21.12
CA HIS A 77 -8.05 -16.80 -19.94
C HIS A 77 -7.32 -15.46 -19.78
N ARG A 78 -6.85 -14.86 -20.88
CA ARG A 78 -6.23 -13.53 -20.85
C ARG A 78 -7.22 -12.44 -20.41
N VAL A 79 -8.47 -12.49 -20.88
CA VAL A 79 -9.53 -11.58 -20.42
C VAL A 79 -9.75 -11.73 -18.91
N ASN A 80 -9.89 -12.96 -18.41
CA ASN A 80 -10.06 -13.22 -16.97
C ASN A 80 -8.89 -12.67 -16.11
N ALA A 81 -7.66 -12.82 -16.59
CA ALA A 81 -6.48 -12.25 -15.94
C ALA A 81 -6.53 -10.71 -15.92
N ALA A 82 -6.94 -10.08 -17.02
CA ALA A 82 -7.07 -8.63 -17.13
C ALA A 82 -8.17 -8.08 -16.21
N VAL A 83 -9.33 -8.76 -16.12
CA VAL A 83 -10.40 -8.41 -15.17
C VAL A 83 -9.89 -8.47 -13.73
N THR A 84 -9.21 -9.57 -13.37
CA THR A 84 -8.64 -9.75 -12.03
C THR A 84 -7.67 -8.62 -11.67
N ALA A 85 -6.81 -8.23 -12.61
CA ALA A 85 -5.89 -7.12 -12.42
C ALA A 85 -6.65 -5.79 -12.21
N ARG A 86 -7.61 -5.47 -13.09
CA ARG A 86 -8.44 -4.25 -13.00
C ARG A 86 -9.15 -4.17 -11.66
N ASP A 87 -9.77 -5.25 -11.23
CA ASP A 87 -10.53 -5.30 -9.97
C ASP A 87 -9.62 -5.14 -8.77
N GLY A 88 -8.45 -5.79 -8.77
CA GLY A 88 -7.43 -5.58 -7.75
C GLY A 88 -7.00 -4.11 -7.65
N ARG A 89 -6.79 -3.43 -8.79
CA ARG A 89 -6.43 -1.99 -8.78
C ARG A 89 -7.59 -1.12 -8.32
N ALA A 90 -8.81 -1.39 -8.75
CA ALA A 90 -9.99 -0.66 -8.34
C ALA A 90 -10.25 -0.80 -6.82
N MET A 91 -10.04 -2.01 -6.27
CA MET A 91 -10.13 -2.25 -4.82
C MET A 91 -9.12 -1.40 -4.04
N VAL A 92 -7.87 -1.32 -4.51
CA VAL A 92 -6.84 -0.49 -3.84
C VAL A 92 -7.21 0.99 -3.88
N VAL A 93 -7.67 1.51 -5.02
CA VAL A 93 -8.09 2.93 -5.12
C VAL A 93 -9.28 3.21 -4.20
N ARG A 94 -10.29 2.32 -4.16
CA ARG A 94 -11.42 2.46 -3.23
C ARG A 94 -10.97 2.44 -1.77
N TRP A 95 -10.06 1.53 -1.42
CA TRP A 95 -9.47 1.48 -0.09
C TRP A 95 -8.74 2.78 0.23
N LEU A 96 -7.98 3.37 -0.71
CA LEU A 96 -7.29 4.65 -0.51
C LEU A 96 -8.27 5.82 -0.33
N LEU A 97 -9.40 5.83 -1.03
CA LEU A 97 -10.39 6.90 -0.93
C LEU A 97 -11.23 6.85 0.34
N ASP A 98 -11.43 5.67 0.93
CA ASP A 98 -12.23 5.50 2.15
C ASP A 98 -11.40 5.82 3.41
N PRO A 99 -11.71 6.90 4.15
CA PRO A 99 -11.01 7.24 5.39
C PRO A 99 -11.28 6.25 6.53
N ALA A 100 -12.39 5.51 6.49
CA ALA A 100 -12.79 4.53 7.50
C ALA A 100 -12.35 3.10 7.17
N ALA A 101 -11.61 2.91 6.08
CA ALA A 101 -11.23 1.58 5.61
C ALA A 101 -10.46 0.77 6.68
N VAL A 102 -10.86 -0.48 6.84
CA VAL A 102 -10.22 -1.42 7.77
C VAL A 102 -8.71 -1.52 7.44
N GLY A 103 -7.89 -1.49 8.49
CA GLY A 103 -6.42 -1.50 8.38
C GLY A 103 -5.76 -0.13 8.31
N LYS A 104 -6.48 0.97 8.05
CA LYS A 104 -5.88 2.32 8.01
C LYS A 104 -5.53 2.90 9.39
N GLN A 105 -6.30 2.57 10.43
CA GLN A 105 -6.09 3.14 11.77
C GLN A 105 -4.72 2.77 12.36
N GLY A 106 -4.29 1.53 12.19
CA GLY A 106 -2.95 1.07 12.59
C GLY A 106 -1.83 1.68 11.73
N LEU A 107 -2.05 1.80 10.42
CA LEU A 107 -1.09 2.41 9.50
C LEU A 107 -0.92 3.91 9.75
N ALA A 108 -1.98 4.62 10.14
CA ALA A 108 -1.89 6.04 10.51
C ALA A 108 -1.03 6.23 11.77
N ALA A 109 -1.24 5.40 12.79
CA ALA A 109 -0.41 5.40 14.00
C ALA A 109 1.05 5.03 13.70
N GLU A 110 1.29 4.04 12.84
CA GLU A 110 2.64 3.65 12.43
C GLU A 110 3.33 4.74 11.59
N ARG A 111 2.61 5.37 10.66
CA ARG A 111 3.11 6.52 9.87
C ARG A 111 3.47 7.69 10.78
N LEU A 112 2.63 8.02 11.77
CA LEU A 112 2.93 9.04 12.77
C LEU A 112 4.18 8.68 13.59
N ALA A 113 4.34 7.41 13.97
CA ALA A 113 5.53 6.94 14.67
C ALA A 113 6.80 7.01 13.79
N ARG A 114 6.70 6.85 12.47
CA ARG A 114 7.83 7.04 11.53
C ARG A 114 8.20 8.51 11.37
N LEU A 115 7.22 9.40 11.23
CA LEU A 115 7.45 10.86 11.21
C LEU A 115 8.08 11.36 12.53
N SER A 116 7.58 10.85 13.66
CA SER A 116 8.11 11.18 14.99
C SER A 116 9.54 10.65 15.20
N ARG A 117 9.92 9.55 14.55
CA ARG A 117 11.30 9.04 14.54
C ARG A 117 12.23 9.84 13.64
N GLY A 118 11.73 10.33 12.50
CA GLY A 118 12.46 11.28 11.65
C GLY A 118 12.72 12.63 12.32
N ALA A 119 11.82 13.06 13.22
CA ALA A 119 11.96 14.31 13.99
C ALA A 119 12.88 14.19 15.23
N ARG A 120 13.26 12.97 15.65
CA ARG A 120 14.17 12.77 16.79
C ARG A 120 15.49 12.15 16.34
N GLN A 121 16.31 12.92 15.65
CA GLN A 121 17.76 12.75 15.75
C GLN A 121 18.27 13.48 16.99
N GLY A 122 17.99 12.90 18.16
CA GLY A 122 18.75 13.18 19.38
C GLY A 122 19.84 12.11 19.52
N PRO A 123 21.06 12.45 19.99
CA PRO A 123 22.11 11.46 20.13
C PRO A 123 21.65 10.36 21.09
N ALA A 124 21.66 9.11 20.62
CA ALA A 124 21.47 7.97 21.50
C ALA A 124 22.71 7.87 22.39
N VAL A 125 22.60 8.38 23.62
CA VAL A 125 23.60 8.12 24.66
C VAL A 125 23.54 6.62 24.94
N GLN A 126 24.57 5.89 24.54
CA GLN A 126 24.71 4.49 24.88
C GLN A 126 24.91 4.40 26.40
N THR A 127 23.90 3.93 27.12
CA THR A 127 24.08 3.53 28.51
C THR A 127 24.86 2.22 28.52
N SER A 128 26.16 2.29 28.80
CA SER A 128 26.98 1.11 29.09
C SER A 128 26.33 0.27 30.19
N ALA A 129 26.23 -1.04 29.97
CA ALA A 129 25.71 -1.97 30.96
C ALA A 129 26.60 -1.97 32.23
N PRO A 130 26.01 -2.08 33.44
CA PRO A 130 26.81 -2.12 34.66
C PRO A 130 27.63 -3.41 34.73
N ALA A 131 28.94 -3.26 34.91
CA ALA A 131 29.85 -4.37 35.12
C ALA A 131 29.50 -5.10 36.43
N ARG A 132 29.31 -6.43 36.35
CA ARG A 132 29.17 -7.31 37.51
C ARG A 132 30.46 -7.30 38.33
N THR A 133 30.41 -6.75 39.53
CA THR A 133 31.40 -7.03 40.57
C THR A 133 30.98 -8.27 41.36
N ALA A 134 31.76 -9.34 41.23
CA ALA A 134 31.72 -10.47 42.15
C ALA A 134 32.67 -10.18 43.34
N PRO A 135 32.27 -10.42 44.60
CA PRO A 135 33.22 -10.55 45.69
C PRO A 135 33.42 -12.02 46.10
N ALA A 136 34.69 -12.34 46.30
CA ALA A 136 35.27 -13.61 46.72
C ALA A 136 35.11 -13.86 48.25
N PRO A 137 35.53 -15.03 48.80
CA PRO A 137 34.94 -15.65 49.99
C PRO A 137 35.65 -15.36 51.34
N GLY A 138 34.85 -15.35 52.43
CA GLY A 138 35.19 -15.63 53.84
C GLY A 138 36.13 -14.66 54.58
N PRO A 139 36.33 -14.74 55.92
CA PRO A 139 35.77 -15.66 56.93
C PRO A 139 35.19 -14.95 58.19
N GLY A 140 34.65 -15.70 59.15
CA GLY A 140 34.70 -15.29 60.57
C GLY A 140 33.38 -15.21 61.34
N ALA A 141 33.19 -16.19 62.20
CA ALA A 141 32.13 -16.33 63.20
C ALA A 141 32.03 -15.15 64.19
N ALA A 142 30.79 -14.82 64.60
CA ALA A 142 30.43 -14.62 66.01
C ALA A 142 28.90 -14.60 66.19
N ARG A 143 28.38 -15.68 66.75
CA ARG A 143 26.99 -15.85 67.18
C ARG A 143 26.90 -15.33 68.62
N GLY A 144 26.23 -14.21 68.85
CA GLY A 144 26.03 -13.61 70.17
C GLY A 144 24.56 -13.30 70.44
N VAL A 145 23.99 -14.03 71.39
CA VAL A 145 22.57 -14.09 71.78
C VAL A 145 22.14 -12.86 72.61
N ARG A 146 20.88 -12.46 72.47
CA ARG A 146 20.10 -11.85 73.58
C ARG A 146 18.70 -12.46 73.65
N ARG A 147 18.46 -13.22 74.71
CA ARG A 147 17.27 -13.14 75.55
C ARG A 147 17.76 -12.95 76.98
#